data_AF-A0A838J7H5-F1
#
_entry.id   AF-A0A838J7H5-F1
#
_cell.length_a   1.000
_cell.length_b   1.000
_cell.length_c   1.000
_cell.angle_alpha   90.00
_cell.angle_beta   90.00
_cell.angle_gamma   90.00
#
_symmetry.space_group_name_H-M   'P 1'
#
loop_
_entity.id
_entity.type
_entity.pdbx_description
1 polymer ?
#
loop_
_entity_poly.entity_id
_entity_poly.type
_entity_poly.pdbx_seq_one_letter_code
_entity_poly.pdbx_strand_id
1 'polypeptide(L)'
;MIMIYLSPLVIIGLVIAIALFAGARRERARLASMSPEQQWQDQQIAATYQMGSMQRIYEAGKLRVLLCSEGVVTLKKGQAEAIRWDQVEALWKDVSLSHGSDSSDTYQYTLVRNDGVKLEYSNKITDIELLGRKIEQEVTRHLLPAALAAATAGHNVVFGDITVSTHTISAEAGRKTLPFSELEHIAMDEEVLDIYRKGEKRAWHHQQVSQIPNPAILQEIVDHLQQEEVRRELPQVIAAYTTGTPIVFGDLSLSLQGVEIDQGKERVPWSEIKSIDVKEQEVSIRLWSKLLYWKTLPRWMTPNAAMLKELAAHIMQVRLRATQAHIDDQLPQVIASYTAGIPINFGRITLSTQGVSIDQGKKFLPWHEVKRIRIEAFIGGEQVVVGKKGWIISWQVLPMADISNIDLLKAFVARMQSGIIV
;
A
#
# COMPACT_ATOMS: atom_id res chain seq x y z
N MET A 1 -54.01 2.61 -4.75
CA MET A 1 -53.65 3.88 -5.43
C MET A 1 -52.30 4.30 -4.89
N ILE A 2 -51.20 3.96 -5.59
CA ILE A 2 -49.83 4.24 -5.15
C ILE A 2 -49.37 5.50 -5.87
N MET A 3 -49.19 6.60 -5.13
CA MET A 3 -48.63 7.85 -5.65
C MET A 3 -47.10 7.72 -5.61
N ILE A 4 -46.48 7.59 -6.77
CA ILE A 4 -45.01 7.61 -6.90
C ILE A 4 -44.59 9.08 -6.97
N TYR A 5 -43.92 9.57 -5.93
CA TYR A 5 -43.28 10.88 -5.93
C TYR A 5 -41.91 10.77 -6.62
N LEU A 6 -41.82 11.30 -7.84
CA LEU A 6 -40.54 11.53 -8.51
C LEU A 6 -39.95 12.84 -7.98
N SER A 7 -38.64 12.83 -7.67
CA SER A 7 -37.96 14.04 -7.20
C SER A 7 -37.95 15.11 -8.31
N PRO A 8 -37.94 16.41 -7.95
CA PRO A 8 -37.93 17.50 -8.92
C PRO A 8 -36.78 17.40 -9.95
N LEU A 9 -35.64 16.83 -9.55
CA LEU A 9 -34.48 16.61 -10.42
C LEU A 9 -34.73 15.54 -11.49
N VAL A 10 -35.51 14.50 -11.19
CA VAL A 10 -35.87 13.45 -12.16
C VAL A 10 -36.88 13.96 -13.18
N ILE A 11 -37.80 14.85 -12.76
CA ILE A 11 -38.77 15.49 -13.65
C ILE A 11 -38.07 16.45 -14.61
N ILE A 12 -37.07 17.22 -14.14
CA ILE A 12 -36.27 18.11 -14.99
C ILE A 12 -35.42 17.29 -15.99
N GLY A 13 -34.82 16.19 -15.55
CA GLY A 13 -34.07 15.27 -16.43
C GLY A 13 -34.94 14.65 -17.53
N LEU A 14 -36.16 14.24 -17.21
CA LEU A 14 -37.09 13.64 -18.17
C LEU A 14 -37.59 14.66 -19.22
N VAL A 15 -37.81 15.92 -18.81
CA VAL A 15 -38.24 17.00 -19.70
C VAL A 15 -37.13 17.39 -20.70
N ILE A 16 -35.87 17.37 -20.26
CA ILE A 16 -34.72 17.66 -21.15
C ILE A 16 -34.47 16.48 -22.11
N ALA A 17 -34.61 15.23 -21.67
CA ALA A 17 -34.48 14.05 -22.52
C ALA A 17 -35.58 13.98 -23.61
N ILE A 18 -36.81 14.36 -23.28
CA ILE A 18 -37.93 14.45 -24.24
C ILE A 18 -37.73 15.63 -25.21
N ALA A 19 -37.16 16.76 -24.76
CA ALA A 19 -36.83 17.90 -25.61
C ALA A 19 -35.72 17.58 -26.65
N LEU A 20 -34.75 16.72 -26.30
CA LEU A 20 -33.68 16.30 -27.20
C LEU A 20 -34.17 15.38 -28.34
N PHE A 21 -35.27 14.64 -28.16
CA PHE A 21 -35.79 13.71 -29.18
C PHE A 21 -36.82 14.33 -30.14
N ALA A 22 -37.53 15.40 -29.75
CA ALA A 22 -38.50 16.09 -30.62
C ALA A 22 -37.99 17.42 -31.22
N GLY A 23 -36.82 17.92 -30.77
CA GLY A 23 -36.41 19.32 -30.93
C GLY A 23 -35.29 19.63 -31.93
N ALA A 24 -34.77 18.67 -32.72
CA ALA A 24 -33.54 18.89 -33.50
C ALA A 24 -33.60 20.06 -34.53
N ARG A 25 -34.80 20.50 -34.96
CA ARG A 25 -34.98 21.67 -35.86
C ARG A 25 -35.20 23.00 -35.12
N ARG A 26 -35.88 23.01 -33.97
CA ARG A 26 -36.09 24.24 -33.16
C ARG A 26 -34.83 24.61 -32.37
N GLU A 27 -34.08 23.62 -31.90
CA GLU A 27 -32.83 23.87 -31.18
C GLU A 27 -31.76 24.44 -32.12
N ARG A 28 -31.73 24.05 -33.40
CA ARG A 28 -30.84 24.70 -34.39
C ARG A 28 -31.17 26.17 -34.63
N ALA A 29 -32.46 26.53 -34.67
CA ALA A 29 -32.89 27.92 -34.82
C ALA A 29 -32.62 28.75 -33.55
N ARG A 30 -32.82 28.15 -32.36
CA ARG A 30 -32.50 28.76 -31.07
C ARG A 30 -31.00 28.98 -30.92
N LEU A 31 -30.19 27.95 -31.18
CA LEU A 31 -28.73 28.06 -31.20
C LEU A 31 -28.29 29.15 -32.18
N ALA A 32 -28.81 29.17 -33.41
CA ALA A 32 -28.48 30.21 -34.39
C ALA A 32 -28.85 31.65 -33.96
N SER A 33 -29.77 31.83 -33.00
CA SER A 33 -30.15 33.13 -32.44
C SER A 33 -29.41 33.51 -31.15
N MET A 34 -28.68 32.58 -30.54
CA MET A 34 -27.92 32.81 -29.30
C MET A 34 -26.59 33.50 -29.61
N SER A 35 -26.16 34.38 -28.70
CA SER A 35 -24.81 34.95 -28.81
C SER A 35 -23.77 33.82 -28.71
N PRO A 36 -22.57 33.99 -29.29
CA PRO A 36 -21.49 33.01 -29.16
C PRO A 36 -21.17 32.64 -27.71
N GLU A 37 -21.34 33.59 -26.77
CA GLU A 37 -21.13 33.39 -25.34
C GLU A 37 -22.23 32.54 -24.69
N GLN A 38 -23.48 32.70 -25.12
CA GLN A 38 -24.61 31.88 -24.64
C GLN A 38 -24.58 30.47 -25.20
N GLN A 39 -24.24 30.29 -26.49
CA GLN A 39 -24.01 28.96 -27.06
C GLN A 39 -22.91 28.22 -26.30
N TRP A 40 -21.85 28.94 -25.91
CA TRP A 40 -20.72 28.41 -25.15
C TRP A 40 -21.12 27.99 -23.73
N GLN A 41 -21.93 28.79 -23.02
CA GLN A 41 -22.47 28.43 -21.70
C GLN A 41 -23.38 27.20 -21.76
N ASP A 42 -24.30 27.13 -22.73
CA ASP A 42 -25.21 25.99 -22.88
C ASP A 42 -24.46 24.70 -23.23
N GLN A 43 -23.41 24.78 -24.05
CA GLN A 43 -22.54 23.64 -24.36
C GLN A 43 -21.76 23.15 -23.13
N GLN A 44 -21.24 24.06 -22.30
CA GLN A 44 -20.58 23.69 -21.05
C GLN A 44 -21.55 23.02 -20.08
N ILE A 45 -22.75 23.58 -19.93
CA ILE A 45 -23.78 23.04 -19.05
C ILE A 45 -24.17 21.63 -19.52
N ALA A 46 -24.46 21.44 -20.81
CA ALA A 46 -24.82 20.14 -21.36
C ALA A 46 -23.69 19.10 -21.22
N ALA A 47 -22.43 19.47 -21.49
CA ALA A 47 -21.29 18.60 -21.32
C ALA A 47 -21.08 18.21 -19.85
N THR A 48 -21.21 19.17 -18.93
CA THR A 48 -21.06 18.92 -17.49
C THR A 48 -22.16 17.98 -16.97
N TYR A 49 -23.41 18.16 -17.40
CA TYR A 49 -24.50 17.27 -17.00
C TYR A 49 -24.32 15.82 -17.49
N GLN A 50 -23.68 15.62 -18.65
CA GLN A 50 -23.41 14.28 -19.18
C GLN A 50 -22.17 13.62 -18.56
N MET A 51 -21.28 14.39 -17.93
CA MET A 51 -19.99 13.91 -17.39
C MET A 51 -19.93 13.79 -15.86
N GLY A 52 -21.05 14.02 -15.18
CA GLY A 52 -21.14 13.95 -13.72
C GLY A 52 -20.64 15.21 -13.03
N SER A 53 -20.31 15.11 -11.74
CA SER A 53 -19.90 16.28 -10.97
C SER A 53 -18.51 16.75 -11.39
N MET A 54 -18.39 18.05 -11.64
CA MET A 54 -17.11 18.71 -11.88
C MET A 54 -16.27 18.66 -10.60
N GLN A 55 -15.05 18.16 -10.71
CA GLN A 55 -14.13 18.02 -9.58
C GLN A 55 -13.14 19.18 -9.53
N ARG A 56 -12.55 19.57 -10.67
CA ARG A 56 -11.51 20.61 -10.74
C ARG A 56 -11.37 21.20 -12.14
N ILE A 57 -10.85 22.43 -12.20
CA ILE A 57 -10.55 23.19 -13.42
C ILE A 57 -9.05 23.45 -13.49
N TYR A 58 -8.46 23.26 -14.67
CA TYR A 58 -7.06 23.56 -14.98
C TYR A 58 -7.01 24.49 -16.19
N GLU A 59 -6.12 25.50 -16.18
CA GLU A 59 -6.11 26.56 -17.20
C GLU A 59 -4.71 26.81 -17.80
N ALA A 60 -4.72 27.19 -19.09
CA ALA A 60 -3.55 27.41 -19.94
C ALA A 60 -3.86 28.42 -21.05
N GLY A 61 -3.95 29.71 -20.72
CA GLY A 61 -4.35 30.74 -21.69
C GLY A 61 -5.75 30.50 -22.25
N LYS A 62 -5.86 30.03 -23.51
CA LYS A 62 -7.15 29.72 -24.18
C LYS A 62 -7.57 28.25 -24.06
N LEU A 63 -6.81 27.44 -23.34
CA LEU A 63 -7.10 26.04 -23.06
C LEU A 63 -7.57 25.91 -21.60
N ARG A 64 -8.72 25.28 -21.39
CA ARG A 64 -9.20 24.87 -20.07
C ARG A 64 -9.50 23.38 -20.07
N VAL A 65 -9.15 22.69 -19.01
CA VAL A 65 -9.46 21.27 -18.82
C VAL A 65 -10.31 21.14 -17.58
N LEU A 66 -11.51 20.58 -17.74
CA LEU A 66 -12.43 20.27 -16.66
C LEU A 66 -12.35 18.76 -16.40
N LEU A 67 -11.95 18.40 -15.18
CA LEU A 67 -11.97 17.01 -14.73
C LEU A 67 -13.33 16.71 -14.09
N CYS A 68 -14.02 15.71 -14.60
CA CYS A 68 -15.34 15.29 -14.16
C CYS A 68 -15.32 13.82 -13.68
N SER A 69 -16.33 13.39 -12.93
CA SER A 69 -16.38 12.01 -12.42
C SER A 69 -16.46 10.94 -13.51
N GLU A 70 -17.09 11.25 -14.65
CA GLU A 70 -17.30 10.32 -15.77
C GLU A 70 -16.47 10.65 -17.01
N GLY A 71 -15.63 11.68 -16.98
CA GLY A 71 -14.81 12.05 -18.13
C GLY A 71 -13.96 13.31 -17.94
N VAL A 72 -13.40 13.75 -19.05
CA VAL A 72 -12.65 15.01 -19.16
C VAL A 72 -13.24 15.88 -20.27
N VAL A 73 -13.41 17.17 -19.99
CA VAL A 73 -13.79 18.18 -20.99
C VAL A 73 -12.60 19.09 -21.26
N THR A 74 -12.22 19.18 -22.52
CA THR A 74 -11.21 20.13 -23.01
C THR A 74 -11.89 21.26 -23.75
N LEU A 75 -11.64 22.49 -23.32
CA LEU A 75 -12.17 23.71 -23.93
C LEU A 75 -11.02 24.45 -24.62
N LYS A 76 -11.06 24.56 -25.96
CA LYS A 76 -10.01 25.20 -26.76
C LYS A 76 -10.63 26.07 -27.84
N LYS A 77 -10.32 27.38 -27.81
CA LYS A 77 -10.78 28.35 -28.84
C LYS A 77 -12.30 28.33 -29.08
N GLY A 78 -13.09 28.15 -28.03
CA GLY A 78 -14.56 28.09 -28.11
C GLY A 78 -15.13 26.74 -28.54
N GLN A 79 -14.28 25.74 -28.80
CA GLN A 79 -14.71 24.36 -29.01
C GLN A 79 -14.60 23.59 -27.70
N ALA A 80 -15.63 22.80 -27.41
CA ALA A 80 -15.64 21.84 -26.30
C ALA A 80 -15.49 20.43 -26.87
N GLU A 81 -14.48 19.72 -26.39
CA GLU A 81 -14.26 18.32 -26.67
C GLU A 81 -14.36 17.52 -25.38
N ALA A 82 -15.11 16.43 -25.42
CA ALA A 82 -15.51 15.69 -24.25
C ALA A 82 -15.17 14.21 -24.48
N ILE A 83 -14.41 13.60 -23.57
CA ILE A 83 -14.14 12.16 -23.55
C ILE A 83 -14.66 11.59 -22.25
N ARG A 84 -15.53 10.58 -22.34
CA ARG A 84 -15.92 9.78 -21.18
C ARG A 84 -14.84 8.75 -20.85
N TRP A 85 -14.70 8.38 -19.59
CA TRP A 85 -13.69 7.40 -19.18
C TRP A 85 -13.89 6.03 -19.83
N ASP A 86 -15.13 5.62 -20.09
CA ASP A 86 -15.47 4.38 -20.79
C ASP A 86 -15.16 4.39 -22.30
N GLN A 87 -14.82 5.56 -22.85
CA GLN A 87 -14.39 5.71 -24.24
C GLN A 87 -12.86 5.73 -24.38
N VAL A 88 -12.11 5.89 -23.28
CA VAL A 88 -10.65 5.89 -23.31
C VAL A 88 -10.17 4.48 -23.63
N GLU A 89 -9.32 4.36 -24.65
CA GLU A 89 -8.63 3.12 -25.01
C GLU A 89 -7.26 3.06 -24.33
N ALA A 90 -6.51 4.15 -24.39
CA ALA A 90 -5.17 4.20 -23.84
C ALA A 90 -4.72 5.60 -23.42
N LEU A 91 -3.82 5.62 -22.43
CA LEU A 91 -3.11 6.79 -21.92
C LEU A 91 -1.61 6.57 -22.09
N TRP A 92 -0.91 7.51 -22.70
CA TRP A 92 0.55 7.61 -22.66
C TRP A 92 0.95 8.76 -21.77
N LYS A 93 2.06 8.59 -21.03
CA LYS A 93 2.72 9.68 -20.30
C LYS A 93 4.18 9.78 -20.73
N ASP A 94 4.60 10.97 -21.08
CA ASP A 94 5.97 11.32 -21.44
C ASP A 94 6.43 12.40 -20.48
N VAL A 95 7.21 11.98 -19.48
CA VAL A 95 7.75 12.84 -18.43
C VAL A 95 9.26 12.86 -18.61
N SER A 96 9.85 14.04 -18.49
CA SER A 96 11.30 14.18 -18.38
C SER A 96 11.63 15.08 -17.21
N LEU A 97 12.38 14.55 -16.25
CA LEU A 97 12.73 15.24 -15.01
C LEU A 97 14.11 15.86 -15.14
N SER A 98 14.24 17.13 -14.76
CA SER A 98 15.55 17.79 -14.75
C SER A 98 16.30 17.53 -13.45
N HIS A 99 17.47 16.93 -13.55
CA HIS A 99 18.39 16.78 -12.40
C HIS A 99 19.35 17.97 -12.21
N GLY A 100 19.18 19.04 -13.00
CA GLY A 100 20.05 20.23 -13.01
C GLY A 100 19.27 21.53 -12.83
N SER A 101 19.97 22.61 -12.47
CA SER A 101 19.36 23.91 -12.13
C SER A 101 18.68 24.63 -13.30
N ASP A 102 18.97 24.25 -14.54
CA ASP A 102 18.70 25.09 -15.71
C ASP A 102 17.59 24.53 -16.63
N SER A 103 17.14 23.29 -16.44
CA SER A 103 15.99 22.75 -17.18
C SER A 103 14.77 22.63 -16.28
N SER A 104 13.59 22.85 -16.86
CA SER A 104 12.30 22.61 -16.21
C SER A 104 11.80 21.22 -16.56
N ASP A 105 11.21 20.51 -15.60
CA ASP A 105 10.51 19.24 -15.84
C ASP A 105 9.49 19.38 -16.97
N THR A 106 9.46 18.41 -17.88
CA THR A 106 8.47 18.33 -18.96
C THR A 106 7.48 17.21 -18.69
N TYR A 107 6.19 17.49 -18.89
CA TYR A 107 5.09 16.56 -18.74
C TYR A 107 4.21 16.64 -19.98
N GLN A 108 3.96 15.49 -20.59
CA GLN A 108 3.01 15.33 -21.68
C GLN A 108 2.16 14.08 -21.44
N TYR A 109 0.85 14.24 -21.51
CA TYR A 109 -0.12 13.15 -21.39
C TYR A 109 -0.95 13.07 -22.67
N THR A 110 -1.06 11.88 -23.25
CA THR A 110 -1.84 11.63 -24.47
C THR A 110 -2.93 10.63 -24.17
N LEU A 111 -4.19 11.07 -24.15
CA LEU A 111 -5.35 10.19 -24.11
C LEU A 111 -5.76 9.83 -25.54
N VAL A 112 -6.03 8.55 -25.78
CA VAL A 112 -6.58 8.05 -27.03
C VAL A 112 -7.92 7.42 -26.77
N ARG A 113 -8.91 7.84 -27.55
CA ARG A 113 -10.27 7.30 -27.54
C ARG A 113 -10.36 6.07 -28.44
N ASN A 114 -11.34 5.22 -28.20
CA ASN A 114 -11.65 4.02 -28.99
C ASN A 114 -11.91 4.26 -30.49
N ASP A 115 -12.12 5.50 -30.93
CA ASP A 115 -12.23 5.88 -32.35
C ASP A 115 -10.93 6.48 -32.92
N GLY A 116 -9.83 6.41 -32.16
CA GLY A 116 -8.50 6.89 -32.52
C GLY A 116 -8.27 8.38 -32.28
N VAL A 117 -9.26 9.14 -31.80
CA VAL A 117 -9.08 10.56 -31.48
C VAL A 117 -8.12 10.72 -30.30
N LYS A 118 -7.17 11.66 -30.45
CA LYS A 118 -6.12 11.93 -29.45
C LYS A 118 -6.32 13.28 -28.78
N LEU A 119 -6.24 13.30 -27.45
CA LEU A 119 -6.15 14.51 -26.65
C LEU A 119 -4.78 14.60 -25.98
N GLU A 120 -4.09 15.71 -26.22
CA GLU A 120 -2.77 15.96 -25.68
C GLU A 120 -2.79 17.10 -24.63
N TYR A 121 -2.20 16.82 -23.48
CA TYR A 121 -2.02 17.76 -22.38
C TYR A 121 -0.53 17.93 -22.12
N SER A 122 -0.04 19.16 -22.00
CA SER A 122 1.38 19.44 -21.79
C SER A 122 1.63 20.54 -20.77
N ASN A 123 2.90 20.87 -20.48
CA ASN A 123 3.34 21.94 -19.55
C ASN A 123 2.73 23.32 -19.77
N LYS A 124 1.97 23.54 -20.85
CA LYS A 124 1.18 24.76 -21.02
C LYS A 124 0.07 24.88 -19.97
N ILE A 125 -0.33 23.76 -19.36
CA ILE A 125 -1.36 23.66 -18.32
C ILE A 125 -0.77 23.81 -16.93
N THR A 126 -1.32 24.76 -16.16
CA THR A 126 -1.00 24.93 -14.74
C THR A 126 -1.32 23.64 -13.98
N ASP A 127 -0.42 23.18 -13.11
CA ASP A 127 -0.53 21.93 -12.35
C ASP A 127 -0.71 20.67 -13.24
N ILE A 128 -0.07 20.63 -14.42
CA ILE A 128 -0.16 19.49 -15.35
C ILE A 128 0.18 18.15 -14.70
N GLU A 129 1.15 18.08 -13.79
CA GLU A 129 1.52 16.87 -13.05
C GLU A 129 0.32 16.33 -12.24
N LEU A 130 -0.37 17.23 -11.53
CA LEU A 130 -1.53 16.86 -10.73
C LEU A 130 -2.72 16.45 -11.60
N LEU A 131 -2.96 17.17 -12.71
CA LEU A 131 -3.98 16.78 -13.69
C LEU A 131 -3.68 15.39 -14.27
N GLY A 132 -2.43 15.14 -14.67
CA GLY A 132 -1.98 13.87 -15.24
C GLY A 132 -2.18 12.70 -14.30
N ARG A 133 -1.73 12.80 -13.04
CA ARG A 133 -1.99 11.77 -12.01
C ARG A 133 -3.48 11.50 -11.81
N LYS A 134 -4.32 12.53 -11.88
CA LYS A 134 -5.77 12.35 -11.74
C LYS A 134 -6.39 11.64 -12.94
N ILE A 135 -5.95 11.98 -14.16
CA ILE A 135 -6.36 11.28 -15.38
C ILE A 135 -5.90 9.81 -15.31
N GLU A 136 -4.65 9.54 -14.93
CA GLU A 136 -4.11 8.18 -14.81
C GLU A 136 -4.89 7.35 -13.78
N GLN A 137 -5.25 7.94 -12.63
CA GLN A 137 -6.11 7.30 -11.63
C GLN A 137 -7.47 6.91 -12.20
N GLU A 138 -8.14 7.82 -12.89
CA GLU A 138 -9.46 7.54 -13.48
C GLU A 138 -9.39 6.52 -14.62
N VAL A 139 -8.40 6.63 -15.52
CA VAL A 139 -8.19 5.65 -16.61
C VAL A 139 -7.93 4.26 -16.03
N THR A 140 -7.04 4.16 -15.03
CA THR A 140 -6.74 2.90 -14.35
C THR A 140 -8.00 2.31 -13.70
N ARG A 141 -8.78 3.12 -12.99
CA ARG A 141 -10.03 2.68 -12.35
C ARG A 141 -11.02 2.03 -13.33
N HIS A 142 -11.13 2.54 -14.55
CA HIS A 142 -12.09 2.03 -15.54
C HIS A 142 -11.57 0.85 -16.36
N LEU A 143 -10.28 0.87 -16.73
CA LEU A 143 -9.72 -0.12 -17.64
C LEU A 143 -9.11 -1.33 -16.92
N LEU A 144 -8.65 -1.19 -15.68
CA LEU A 144 -8.02 -2.27 -14.91
C LEU A 144 -8.92 -3.51 -14.73
N PRO A 145 -10.23 -3.41 -14.39
CA PRO A 145 -11.06 -4.61 -14.19
C PRO A 145 -11.14 -5.51 -15.43
N ALA A 146 -11.28 -4.92 -16.62
CA ALA A 146 -11.33 -5.67 -17.88
C ALA A 146 -9.97 -6.30 -18.22
N ALA A 147 -8.88 -5.57 -17.97
CA ALA A 147 -7.54 -6.05 -18.23
C ALA A 147 -7.14 -7.20 -17.29
N LEU A 148 -7.50 -7.12 -15.99
CA LEU A 148 -7.35 -8.23 -15.04
C LEU A 148 -8.20 -9.45 -15.43
N ALA A 149 -9.45 -9.24 -15.86
CA ALA A 149 -10.31 -10.32 -16.32
C ALA A 149 -9.72 -11.03 -17.55
N ALA A 150 -9.12 -10.27 -18.48
CA ALA A 150 -8.42 -10.85 -19.64
C ALA A 150 -7.19 -11.67 -19.22
N ALA A 151 -6.31 -11.10 -18.37
CA ALA A 151 -5.10 -11.77 -17.91
C ALA A 151 -5.39 -13.06 -17.11
N THR A 152 -6.39 -13.02 -16.23
CA THR A 152 -6.82 -14.19 -15.43
C THR A 152 -7.52 -15.26 -16.27
N ALA A 153 -8.16 -14.88 -17.37
CA ALA A 153 -8.72 -15.81 -18.35
C ALA A 153 -7.67 -16.46 -19.28
N GLY A 154 -6.38 -16.16 -19.11
CA GLY A 154 -5.31 -16.68 -19.97
C GLY A 154 -5.11 -15.90 -21.26
N HIS A 155 -5.80 -14.78 -21.46
CA HIS A 155 -5.56 -13.91 -22.60
C HIS A 155 -4.32 -13.04 -22.36
N ASN A 156 -3.60 -12.76 -23.45
CA ASN A 156 -2.49 -11.82 -23.43
C ASN A 156 -3.01 -10.38 -23.36
N VAL A 157 -2.47 -9.60 -22.43
CA VAL A 157 -2.72 -8.15 -22.34
C VAL A 157 -1.49 -7.42 -22.88
N VAL A 158 -1.69 -6.58 -23.88
CA VAL A 158 -0.60 -5.94 -24.64
C VAL A 158 -0.48 -4.47 -24.25
N PHE A 159 0.76 -4.06 -23.92
CA PHE A 159 1.15 -2.71 -23.54
C PHE A 159 2.32 -2.26 -24.42
N GLY A 160 2.05 -2.06 -25.72
CA GLY A 160 3.10 -1.79 -26.71
C GLY A 160 4.00 -3.01 -26.89
N ASP A 161 5.29 -2.85 -26.65
CA ASP A 161 6.29 -3.93 -26.77
C ASP A 161 6.25 -4.94 -25.62
N ILE A 162 5.49 -4.64 -24.56
CA ILE A 162 5.32 -5.52 -23.39
C ILE A 162 4.01 -6.28 -23.54
N THR A 163 4.05 -7.59 -23.28
CA THR A 163 2.85 -8.42 -23.24
C THR A 163 2.86 -9.23 -21.95
N VAL A 164 1.76 -9.18 -21.21
CA VAL A 164 1.56 -9.92 -19.97
C VAL A 164 0.57 -11.06 -20.21
N SER A 165 0.95 -12.26 -19.81
CA SER A 165 0.08 -13.44 -19.75
C SER A 165 -0.07 -13.89 -18.28
N THR A 166 -0.88 -14.91 -18.00
CA THR A 166 -1.04 -15.45 -16.64
C THR A 166 0.27 -15.96 -16.02
N HIS A 167 1.25 -16.38 -16.83
CA HIS A 167 2.46 -17.06 -16.35
C HIS A 167 3.76 -16.36 -16.74
N THR A 168 3.71 -15.39 -17.64
CA THR A 168 4.89 -14.75 -18.21
C THR A 168 4.66 -13.27 -18.44
N ILE A 169 5.75 -12.51 -18.36
CA ILE A 169 5.87 -11.19 -18.97
C ILE A 169 6.84 -11.31 -20.14
N SER A 170 6.50 -10.71 -21.27
CA SER A 170 7.36 -10.67 -22.45
C SER A 170 7.59 -9.24 -22.88
N ALA A 171 8.76 -8.99 -23.45
CA ALA A 171 9.23 -7.70 -23.92
C ALA A 171 9.79 -7.82 -25.34
N GLU A 172 10.07 -6.68 -25.98
CA GLU A 172 10.58 -6.60 -27.35
C GLU A 172 9.69 -7.34 -28.37
N ALA A 173 8.36 -7.18 -28.22
CA ALA A 173 7.35 -7.86 -29.02
C ALA A 173 7.47 -9.40 -28.98
N GLY A 174 7.73 -9.94 -27.78
CA GLY A 174 7.80 -11.39 -27.53
C GLY A 174 9.17 -12.03 -27.73
N ARG A 175 10.18 -11.27 -28.18
CA ARG A 175 11.56 -11.80 -28.35
C ARG A 175 12.24 -12.15 -27.04
N LYS A 176 11.84 -11.50 -25.95
CA LYS A 176 12.27 -11.80 -24.58
C LYS A 176 11.06 -12.20 -23.77
N THR A 177 11.10 -13.38 -23.14
CA THR A 177 10.03 -13.86 -22.26
C THR A 177 10.62 -14.23 -20.90
N LEU A 178 9.97 -13.79 -19.83
CA LEU A 178 10.35 -14.03 -18.44
C LEU A 178 9.16 -14.67 -17.70
N PRO A 179 9.27 -15.91 -17.24
CA PRO A 179 8.27 -16.52 -16.37
C PRO A 179 8.10 -15.74 -15.06
N PHE A 180 6.88 -15.65 -14.52
CA PHE A 180 6.66 -15.01 -13.21
C PHE A 180 7.40 -15.70 -12.07
N SER A 181 7.66 -17.00 -12.19
CA SER A 181 8.53 -17.73 -11.26
C SER A 181 9.98 -17.21 -11.25
N GLU A 182 10.42 -16.52 -12.31
CA GLU A 182 11.73 -15.88 -12.43
C GLU A 182 11.67 -14.35 -12.31
N LEU A 183 10.48 -13.74 -12.39
CA LEU A 183 10.29 -12.30 -12.17
C LEU A 183 10.55 -11.96 -10.71
N GLU A 184 11.45 -11.01 -10.46
CA GLU A 184 11.70 -10.51 -9.12
C GLU A 184 10.70 -9.41 -8.76
N HIS A 185 10.72 -8.34 -9.56
CA HIS A 185 9.84 -7.20 -9.45
C HIS A 185 9.90 -6.38 -10.73
N ILE A 186 8.95 -5.47 -10.88
CA ILE A 186 9.04 -4.35 -11.80
C ILE A 186 9.24 -3.08 -10.96
N ALA A 187 10.07 -2.18 -11.44
CA ALA A 187 10.24 -0.84 -10.90
C ALA A 187 9.86 0.14 -12.00
N MET A 188 8.95 1.05 -11.69
CA MET A 188 8.45 2.02 -12.65
C MET A 188 8.40 3.38 -11.97
N ASP A 189 9.13 4.34 -12.52
CA ASP A 189 9.03 5.74 -12.15
C ASP A 189 8.31 6.53 -13.25
N GLU A 190 8.51 7.86 -13.29
CA GLU A 190 7.86 8.69 -14.30
C GLU A 190 8.50 8.58 -15.70
N GLU A 191 9.75 8.15 -15.79
CA GLU A 191 10.53 8.13 -17.04
C GLU A 191 10.72 6.70 -17.56
N VAL A 192 10.97 5.74 -16.68
CA VAL A 192 11.43 4.39 -17.06
C VAL A 192 10.70 3.27 -16.33
N LEU A 193 10.53 2.16 -17.05
CA LEU A 193 10.16 0.86 -16.52
C LEU A 193 11.38 -0.07 -16.60
N ASP A 194 11.78 -0.59 -15.45
CA ASP A 194 12.74 -1.66 -15.31
C ASP A 194 12.06 -2.95 -14.86
N ILE A 195 12.33 -4.04 -15.56
CA ILE A 195 11.89 -5.39 -15.19
C ILE A 195 13.11 -6.15 -14.67
N TYR A 196 13.05 -6.64 -13.44
CA TYR A 196 14.16 -7.36 -12.81
C TYR A 196 13.88 -8.87 -12.75
N ARG A 197 14.87 -9.67 -13.15
CA ARG A 197 14.88 -11.12 -12.97
C ARG A 197 15.52 -11.48 -11.63
N LYS A 198 15.01 -12.52 -10.96
CA LYS A 198 15.47 -12.98 -9.65
C LYS A 198 16.99 -13.19 -9.62
N GLY A 199 17.65 -12.49 -8.70
CA GLY A 199 19.10 -12.62 -8.46
C GLY A 199 19.98 -11.84 -9.43
N GLU A 200 19.40 -11.06 -10.33
CA GLU A 200 20.13 -10.16 -11.22
C GLU A 200 20.14 -8.72 -10.68
N LYS A 201 21.30 -8.07 -10.70
CA LYS A 201 21.45 -6.67 -10.25
C LYS A 201 21.03 -5.64 -11.30
N ARG A 202 20.93 -6.05 -12.56
CA ARG A 202 20.60 -5.19 -13.70
C ARG A 202 19.20 -5.53 -14.17
N ALA A 203 18.50 -4.54 -14.71
CA ALA A 203 17.22 -4.78 -15.35
C ALA A 203 17.38 -5.79 -16.49
N TRP A 204 16.54 -6.81 -16.50
CA TRP A 204 16.39 -7.78 -17.59
C TRP A 204 15.83 -7.09 -18.84
N HIS A 205 14.95 -6.11 -18.64
CA HIS A 205 14.42 -5.23 -19.67
C HIS A 205 14.27 -3.81 -19.13
N HIS A 206 14.64 -2.83 -19.95
CA HIS A 206 14.57 -1.40 -19.66
C HIS A 206 13.81 -0.72 -20.80
N GLN A 207 12.79 0.07 -20.47
CA GLN A 207 11.96 0.75 -21.47
C GLN A 207 11.49 2.11 -20.96
N GLN A 208 11.41 3.09 -21.86
CA GLN A 208 10.86 4.40 -21.56
C GLN A 208 9.35 4.30 -21.34
N VAL A 209 8.84 4.87 -20.27
CA VAL A 209 7.41 4.85 -19.93
C VAL A 209 6.56 5.53 -21.01
N SER A 210 7.11 6.51 -21.73
CA SER A 210 6.49 7.15 -22.89
C SER A 210 6.17 6.21 -24.04
N GLN A 211 6.76 5.02 -24.07
CA GLN A 211 6.50 3.97 -25.07
C GLN A 211 5.46 2.94 -24.60
N ILE A 212 5.00 3.03 -23.35
CA ILE A 212 4.10 2.06 -22.72
C ILE A 212 2.71 2.70 -22.59
N PRO A 213 1.70 2.21 -23.32
CA PRO A 213 0.32 2.63 -23.06
C PRO A 213 -0.11 2.12 -21.69
N ASN A 214 -0.92 2.90 -20.98
CA ASN A 214 -1.53 2.53 -19.71
C ASN A 214 -0.53 1.96 -18.68
N PRO A 215 0.60 2.64 -18.38
CA PRO A 215 1.67 2.08 -17.57
C PRO A 215 1.21 1.66 -16.17
N ALA A 216 0.34 2.44 -15.52
CA ALA A 216 -0.24 2.09 -14.23
C ALA A 216 -1.05 0.77 -14.27
N ILE A 217 -1.77 0.51 -15.36
CA ILE A 217 -2.52 -0.75 -15.52
C ILE A 217 -1.57 -1.94 -15.68
N LEU A 218 -0.49 -1.77 -16.46
CA LEU A 218 0.55 -2.79 -16.57
C LEU A 218 1.10 -3.17 -15.18
N GLN A 219 1.43 -2.16 -14.37
CA GLN A 219 1.95 -2.39 -13.02
C GLN A 219 0.98 -3.17 -12.14
N GLU A 220 -0.28 -2.73 -12.08
CA GLU A 220 -1.33 -3.38 -11.28
C GLU A 220 -1.61 -4.82 -11.70
N ILE A 221 -1.58 -5.14 -13.00
CA ILE A 221 -1.74 -6.52 -13.48
C ILE A 221 -0.56 -7.39 -13.05
N VAL A 222 0.67 -6.90 -13.22
CA VAL A 222 1.86 -7.66 -12.82
C VAL A 222 1.86 -7.92 -11.32
N ASP A 223 1.56 -6.91 -10.51
CA ASP A 223 1.46 -7.03 -9.05
C ASP A 223 0.38 -8.04 -8.65
N HIS A 224 -0.79 -7.99 -9.30
CA HIS A 224 -1.87 -8.96 -9.06
C HIS A 224 -1.45 -10.39 -9.37
N LEU A 225 -0.83 -10.63 -10.54
CA LEU A 225 -0.41 -11.97 -10.95
C LEU A 225 0.73 -12.51 -10.08
N GLN A 226 1.68 -11.67 -9.67
CA GLN A 226 2.69 -12.04 -8.68
C GLN A 226 2.05 -12.41 -7.33
N GLN A 227 1.03 -11.67 -6.89
CA GLN A 227 0.33 -11.98 -5.64
C GLN A 227 -0.44 -13.30 -5.72
N GLU A 228 -1.09 -13.60 -6.85
CA GLU A 228 -1.77 -14.88 -7.07
C GLU A 228 -0.78 -16.05 -7.07
N GLU A 229 0.40 -15.88 -7.67
CA GLU A 229 1.48 -16.88 -7.61
C GLU A 229 1.90 -17.14 -6.16
N VAL A 230 2.14 -16.09 -5.37
CA VAL A 230 2.47 -16.21 -3.95
C VAL A 230 1.36 -16.94 -3.19
N ARG A 231 0.09 -16.58 -3.40
CA ARG A 231 -1.05 -17.25 -2.75
C ARG A 231 -1.10 -18.74 -3.07
N ARG A 232 -0.78 -19.12 -4.31
CA ARG A 232 -0.76 -20.52 -4.76
C ARG A 232 0.37 -21.33 -4.13
N GLU A 233 1.57 -20.75 -4.04
CA GLU A 233 2.76 -21.43 -3.52
C GLU A 233 2.84 -21.42 -1.98
N LEU A 234 2.25 -20.40 -1.33
CA LEU A 234 2.40 -20.17 0.11
C LEU A 234 2.05 -21.39 0.98
N PRO A 235 0.99 -22.19 0.74
CA PRO A 235 0.71 -23.38 1.55
C PRO A 235 1.84 -24.41 1.53
N GLN A 236 2.50 -24.61 0.38
CA GLN A 236 3.62 -25.55 0.25
C GLN A 236 4.86 -25.03 0.97
N VAL A 237 5.11 -23.73 0.85
CA VAL A 237 6.21 -23.05 1.54
C VAL A 237 6.02 -23.11 3.06
N ILE A 238 4.79 -22.87 3.55
CA ILE A 238 4.44 -23.03 4.97
C ILE A 238 4.67 -24.48 5.41
N ALA A 239 4.22 -25.47 4.63
CA ALA A 239 4.43 -26.88 4.97
C ALA A 239 5.92 -27.20 5.12
N ALA A 240 6.76 -26.81 4.16
CA ALA A 240 8.21 -26.98 4.22
C ALA A 240 8.85 -26.28 5.43
N TYR A 241 8.43 -25.05 5.73
CA TYR A 241 8.88 -24.32 6.92
C TYR A 241 8.53 -25.09 8.21
N THR A 242 7.29 -25.57 8.33
CA THR A 242 6.82 -26.30 9.52
C THR A 242 7.51 -27.65 9.73
N THR A 243 8.01 -28.28 8.66
CA THR A 243 8.83 -29.49 8.75
C THR A 243 10.29 -29.22 9.13
N GLY A 244 10.65 -27.96 9.40
CA GLY A 244 12.01 -27.56 9.79
C GLY A 244 12.94 -27.31 8.61
N THR A 245 12.44 -27.30 7.38
CA THR A 245 13.22 -26.94 6.19
C THR A 245 13.39 -25.42 6.14
N PRO A 246 14.63 -24.89 6.15
CA PRO A 246 14.85 -23.45 5.98
C PRO A 246 14.37 -22.98 4.60
N ILE A 247 13.62 -21.87 4.57
CA ILE A 247 13.15 -21.24 3.33
C ILE A 247 14.12 -20.13 2.96
N VAL A 248 14.76 -20.26 1.79
CA VAL A 248 15.84 -19.36 1.35
C VAL A 248 15.31 -18.31 0.37
N PHE A 249 15.65 -17.06 0.63
CA PHE A 249 15.36 -15.87 -0.16
C PHE A 249 16.69 -15.14 -0.45
N GLY A 250 17.58 -15.80 -1.20
CA GLY A 250 18.92 -15.27 -1.48
C GLY A 250 19.82 -15.28 -0.25
N ASP A 251 20.30 -14.11 0.17
CA ASP A 251 21.16 -13.99 1.36
C ASP A 251 20.38 -14.08 2.67
N LEU A 252 19.05 -14.01 2.62
CA LEU A 252 18.16 -14.16 3.78
C LEU A 252 17.51 -15.54 3.76
N SER A 253 17.38 -16.19 4.92
CA SER A 253 16.54 -17.39 5.06
C SER A 253 15.74 -17.41 6.36
N LEU A 254 14.58 -18.08 6.32
CA LEU A 254 13.67 -18.26 7.45
C LEU A 254 13.70 -19.72 7.90
N SER A 255 14.01 -19.98 9.17
CA SER A 255 14.01 -21.31 9.78
C SER A 255 13.13 -21.35 11.03
N LEU A 256 12.95 -22.51 11.67
CA LEU A 256 12.23 -22.59 12.95
C LEU A 256 12.99 -21.85 14.07
N GLN A 257 14.30 -21.68 13.92
CA GLN A 257 15.16 -21.03 14.92
C GLN A 257 15.13 -19.51 14.80
N GLY A 258 14.91 -18.95 13.62
CA GLY A 258 14.94 -17.50 13.42
C GLY A 258 15.04 -17.06 11.97
N VAL A 259 15.55 -15.83 11.80
CA VAL A 259 16.03 -15.31 10.52
C VAL A 259 17.54 -15.46 10.47
N GLU A 260 18.04 -15.94 9.33
CA GLU A 260 19.46 -16.07 9.04
C GLU A 260 19.84 -15.19 7.85
N ILE A 261 21.02 -14.57 7.92
CA ILE A 261 21.56 -13.71 6.86
C ILE A 261 22.97 -14.17 6.48
N ASP A 262 23.35 -13.93 5.23
CA ASP A 262 24.67 -14.23 4.67
C ASP A 262 25.02 -15.72 4.82
N GLN A 263 24.06 -16.59 4.49
CA GLN A 263 24.16 -18.05 4.57
C GLN A 263 24.44 -18.55 6.00
N GLY A 264 23.78 -17.94 7.00
CA GLY A 264 23.84 -18.37 8.40
C GLY A 264 24.99 -17.76 9.21
N LYS A 265 25.76 -16.83 8.64
CA LYS A 265 26.80 -16.09 9.40
C LYS A 265 26.20 -15.25 10.51
N GLU A 266 25.03 -14.67 10.26
CA GLU A 266 24.26 -13.95 11.27
C GLU A 266 22.91 -14.67 11.47
N ARG A 267 22.54 -14.91 12.73
CA ARG A 267 21.24 -15.49 13.09
C ARG A 267 20.60 -14.66 14.19
N VAL A 268 19.32 -14.34 14.00
CA VAL A 268 18.51 -13.71 15.03
C VAL A 268 17.32 -14.60 15.35
N PRO A 269 17.14 -14.99 16.63
CA PRO A 269 16.02 -15.83 17.01
C PRO A 269 14.70 -15.08 16.87
N TRP A 270 13.63 -15.81 16.59
CA TRP A 270 12.31 -15.21 16.41
C TRP A 270 11.82 -14.41 17.63
N SER A 271 12.28 -14.73 18.84
CA SER A 271 11.97 -13.97 20.07
C SER A 271 12.51 -12.54 20.07
N GLU A 272 13.55 -12.26 19.28
CA GLU A 272 14.15 -10.94 19.20
C GLU A 272 13.57 -10.10 18.05
N ILE A 273 12.90 -10.72 17.08
CA ILE A 273 12.37 -10.06 15.90
C ILE A 273 11.01 -9.41 16.22
N LYS A 274 10.93 -8.12 15.91
CA LYS A 274 9.72 -7.31 16.02
C LYS A 274 8.91 -7.28 14.74
N SER A 275 9.57 -7.02 13.61
CA SER A 275 8.94 -7.01 12.28
C SER A 275 9.96 -7.34 11.19
N ILE A 276 9.45 -7.87 10.07
CA ILE A 276 10.16 -7.97 8.80
C ILE A 276 9.32 -7.18 7.81
N ASP A 277 9.86 -6.05 7.36
CA ASP A 277 9.16 -5.11 6.50
C ASP A 277 9.77 -5.16 5.09
N VAL A 278 8.96 -5.52 4.10
CA VAL A 278 9.34 -5.52 2.68
C VAL A 278 8.83 -4.24 2.03
N LYS A 279 9.75 -3.40 1.57
CA LYS A 279 9.48 -2.15 0.83
C LYS A 279 9.88 -2.32 -0.63
N GLU A 280 9.67 -1.25 -1.41
CA GLU A 280 9.97 -1.24 -2.84
C GLU A 280 11.43 -1.61 -3.16
N GLN A 281 12.39 -1.01 -2.45
CA GLN A 281 13.83 -1.17 -2.73
C GLN A 281 14.60 -2.00 -1.69
N GLU A 282 13.97 -2.30 -0.55
CA GLU A 282 14.66 -2.92 0.58
C GLU A 282 13.77 -3.87 1.38
N VAL A 283 14.41 -4.86 2.01
CA VAL A 283 13.85 -5.69 3.07
C VAL A 283 14.54 -5.29 4.37
N SER A 284 13.76 -4.95 5.38
CA SER A 284 14.28 -4.46 6.65
C SER A 284 13.78 -5.31 7.82
N ILE A 285 14.67 -5.66 8.74
CA ILE A 285 14.36 -6.49 9.90
C ILE A 285 14.55 -5.65 11.15
N ARG A 286 13.51 -5.55 11.98
CA ARG A 286 13.53 -4.79 13.24
C ARG A 286 13.56 -5.74 14.42
N LEU A 287 14.34 -5.38 15.45
CA LEU A 287 14.41 -6.14 16.71
C LEU A 287 13.70 -5.39 17.83
N TRP A 288 13.21 -6.12 18.85
CA TRP A 288 12.63 -5.50 20.05
C TRP A 288 13.64 -4.68 20.85
N SER A 289 14.91 -5.08 20.82
CA SER A 289 16.02 -4.46 21.55
C SER A 289 16.65 -3.27 20.83
N LYS A 290 16.28 -2.98 19.58
CA LYS A 290 16.88 -1.88 18.81
C LYS A 290 15.81 -0.89 18.37
N LEU A 291 16.11 0.40 18.54
CA LEU A 291 15.23 1.46 18.05
C LEU A 291 15.28 1.59 16.51
N LEU A 292 16.39 1.15 15.91
CA LEU A 292 16.64 1.13 14.48
C LEU A 292 16.62 -0.31 13.93
N TYR A 293 16.56 -0.45 12.61
CA TYR A 293 16.65 -1.73 11.92
C TYR A 293 17.94 -2.46 12.28
N TRP A 294 17.85 -3.78 12.47
CA TRP A 294 19.04 -4.62 12.66
C TRP A 294 19.80 -4.81 11.36
N LYS A 295 19.08 -5.13 10.29
CA LYS A 295 19.63 -5.24 8.95
C LYS A 295 18.63 -4.68 7.95
N THR A 296 19.15 -4.01 6.95
CA THR A 296 18.44 -3.59 5.75
C THR A 296 19.17 -4.21 4.58
N LEU A 297 18.47 -5.03 3.81
CA LEU A 297 18.99 -5.70 2.62
C LEU A 297 18.37 -5.03 1.39
N PRO A 298 19.16 -4.68 0.37
CA PRO A 298 18.63 -4.34 -0.94
C PRO A 298 17.73 -5.45 -1.48
N ARG A 299 16.63 -5.10 -2.16
CA ARG A 299 15.64 -6.09 -2.63
C ARG A 299 16.23 -7.18 -3.53
N TRP A 300 17.23 -6.85 -4.34
CA TRP A 300 17.93 -7.79 -5.22
C TRP A 300 18.71 -8.89 -4.46
N MET A 301 19.03 -8.68 -3.16
CA MET A 301 19.59 -9.73 -2.30
C MET A 301 18.52 -10.68 -1.75
N THR A 302 17.25 -10.33 -1.89
CA THR A 302 16.09 -11.08 -1.39
C THR A 302 15.11 -11.43 -2.51
N PRO A 303 15.46 -12.41 -3.38
CA PRO A 303 14.54 -12.91 -4.40
C PRO A 303 13.21 -13.33 -3.81
N ASN A 304 12.12 -13.10 -4.54
CA ASN A 304 10.76 -13.41 -4.10
C ASN A 304 10.37 -12.72 -2.77
N ALA A 305 10.70 -11.44 -2.64
CA ALA A 305 10.39 -10.62 -1.47
C ALA A 305 8.88 -10.61 -1.11
N ALA A 306 8.00 -10.79 -2.10
CA ALA A 306 6.55 -10.93 -1.88
C ALA A 306 6.22 -12.21 -1.08
N MET A 307 6.77 -13.37 -1.46
CA MET A 307 6.65 -14.60 -0.68
C MET A 307 7.27 -14.46 0.71
N LEU A 308 8.42 -13.80 0.83
CA LEU A 308 9.04 -13.51 2.13
C LEU A 308 8.10 -12.74 3.05
N LYS A 309 7.45 -11.69 2.53
CA LYS A 309 6.49 -10.87 3.28
C LYS A 309 5.34 -11.71 3.81
N GLU A 310 4.70 -12.51 2.97
CA GLU A 310 3.54 -13.33 3.35
C GLU A 310 3.92 -14.45 4.32
N LEU A 311 5.04 -15.14 4.09
CA LEU A 311 5.53 -16.17 5.00
C LEU A 311 5.92 -15.59 6.36
N ALA A 312 6.63 -14.45 6.39
CA ALA A 312 6.98 -13.76 7.62
C ALA A 312 5.74 -13.33 8.41
N ALA A 313 4.74 -12.77 7.72
CA ALA A 313 3.46 -12.38 8.34
C ALA A 313 2.75 -13.61 8.96
N HIS A 314 2.70 -14.73 8.24
CA HIS A 314 2.14 -15.98 8.74
C HIS A 314 2.86 -16.48 10.01
N ILE A 315 4.20 -16.56 9.98
CA ILE A 315 5.02 -17.00 11.13
C ILE A 315 4.77 -16.10 12.34
N MET A 316 4.79 -14.78 12.14
CA MET A 316 4.57 -13.81 13.22
C MET A 316 3.15 -13.94 13.80
N GLN A 317 2.14 -14.18 12.96
CA GLN A 317 0.76 -14.38 13.41
C GLN A 317 0.60 -15.69 14.22
N VAL A 318 1.18 -16.80 13.76
CA VAL A 318 1.16 -18.09 14.47
C VAL A 318 1.82 -17.93 15.84
N ARG A 319 2.96 -17.25 15.90
CA ARG A 319 3.67 -17.01 17.16
C ARG A 319 2.91 -16.10 18.09
N LEU A 320 2.29 -15.02 17.58
CA LEU A 320 1.42 -14.16 18.39
C LEU A 320 0.27 -14.95 19.02
N ARG A 321 -0.36 -15.85 18.26
CA ARG A 321 -1.42 -16.74 18.77
C ARG A 321 -0.89 -17.72 19.81
N ALA A 322 0.29 -18.31 19.60
CA ALA A 322 0.92 -19.21 20.57
C ALA A 322 1.29 -18.48 21.87
N THR A 323 1.85 -17.27 21.77
CA THR A 323 2.11 -16.40 22.92
C THR A 323 0.82 -16.05 23.66
N GLN A 324 -0.25 -15.69 22.95
CA GLN A 324 -1.54 -15.40 23.57
C GLN A 324 -2.13 -16.63 24.28
N ALA A 325 -2.08 -17.80 23.65
CA ALA A 325 -2.53 -19.05 24.26
C ALA A 325 -1.72 -19.39 25.53
N HIS A 326 -0.40 -19.18 25.51
CA HIS A 326 0.44 -19.36 26.69
C HIS A 326 0.08 -18.38 27.82
N ILE A 327 -0.20 -17.11 27.48
CA ILE A 327 -0.69 -16.13 28.45
C ILE A 327 -2.02 -16.57 29.03
N ASP A 328 -2.98 -16.99 28.20
CA ASP A 328 -4.32 -17.38 28.64
C ASP A 328 -4.28 -18.60 29.58
N ASP A 329 -3.34 -19.53 29.36
CA ASP A 329 -3.11 -20.69 30.22
C ASP A 329 -2.43 -20.34 31.56
N GLN A 330 -1.38 -19.51 31.52
CA GLN A 330 -0.56 -19.22 32.70
C GLN A 330 -1.11 -18.08 33.58
N LEU A 331 -1.79 -17.11 32.99
CA LEU A 331 -2.24 -15.91 33.69
C LEU A 331 -3.17 -16.22 34.88
N PRO A 332 -4.15 -17.15 34.79
CA PRO A 332 -4.96 -17.53 35.96
C PRO A 332 -4.13 -18.07 37.13
N GLN A 333 -3.10 -18.88 36.85
CA GLN A 333 -2.23 -19.45 37.89
C GLN A 333 -1.32 -18.39 38.52
N VAL A 334 -0.80 -17.47 37.71
CA VAL A 334 -0.03 -16.32 38.18
C VAL A 334 -0.88 -15.43 39.08
N ILE A 335 -2.12 -15.15 38.69
CA ILE A 335 -3.07 -14.37 39.50
C ILE A 335 -3.34 -15.09 40.83
N ALA A 336 -3.69 -16.38 40.79
CA ALA A 336 -3.98 -17.16 41.99
C ALA A 336 -2.78 -17.18 42.96
N SER A 337 -1.57 -17.40 42.45
CA SER A 337 -0.34 -17.39 43.24
C SER A 337 -0.09 -16.02 43.88
N TYR A 338 -0.26 -14.95 43.11
CA TYR A 338 -0.11 -13.58 43.61
C TYR A 338 -1.12 -13.28 44.73
N THR A 339 -2.40 -13.62 44.54
CA THR A 339 -3.45 -13.44 45.55
C THR A 339 -3.20 -14.26 46.81
N ALA A 340 -2.58 -15.44 46.69
CA ALA A 340 -2.14 -16.25 47.82
C ALA A 340 -0.90 -15.68 48.56
N GLY A 341 -0.39 -14.53 48.14
CA GLY A 341 0.80 -13.89 48.74
C GLY A 341 2.13 -14.48 48.25
N ILE A 342 2.11 -15.33 47.23
CA ILE A 342 3.32 -15.93 46.64
C ILE A 342 3.93 -14.93 45.65
N PRO A 343 5.20 -14.51 45.82
CA PRO A 343 5.85 -13.60 44.88
C PRO A 343 6.00 -14.23 43.48
N ILE A 344 5.67 -13.46 42.44
CA ILE A 344 5.77 -13.86 41.03
C ILE A 344 7.06 -13.31 40.44
N ASN A 345 7.92 -14.19 39.95
CA ASN A 345 9.22 -13.85 39.39
C ASN A 345 9.16 -13.77 37.84
N PHE A 346 9.59 -12.64 37.28
CA PHE A 346 9.74 -12.41 35.84
C PHE A 346 11.20 -12.05 35.50
N GLY A 347 12.18 -12.76 36.07
CA GLY A 347 13.60 -12.50 35.89
C GLY A 347 14.13 -11.50 36.94
N ARG A 348 14.62 -10.33 36.49
CA ARG A 348 15.11 -9.30 37.42
C ARG A 348 14.02 -8.58 38.20
N ILE A 349 12.75 -8.72 37.82
CA ILE A 349 11.60 -8.13 38.51
C ILE A 349 10.76 -9.23 39.19
N THR A 350 10.37 -8.99 40.43
CA THR A 350 9.46 -9.84 41.21
C THR A 350 8.30 -9.00 41.73
N LEU A 351 7.07 -9.48 41.54
CA LEU A 351 5.84 -8.82 41.98
C LEU A 351 5.23 -9.61 43.14
N SER A 352 4.95 -8.94 44.26
CA SER A 352 4.36 -9.55 45.46
C SER A 352 3.19 -8.71 45.96
N THR A 353 2.36 -9.20 46.87
CA THR A 353 1.28 -8.40 47.50
C THR A 353 1.78 -7.20 48.29
N GLN A 354 3.08 -7.15 48.62
CA GLN A 354 3.69 -6.04 49.37
C GLN A 354 4.25 -4.95 48.45
N GLY A 355 4.65 -5.29 47.21
CA GLY A 355 5.28 -4.35 46.29
C GLY A 355 6.08 -5.00 45.17
N VAL A 356 6.89 -4.17 44.52
CA VAL A 356 7.80 -4.56 43.44
C VAL A 356 9.21 -4.73 43.99
N SER A 357 9.84 -5.87 43.70
CA SER A 357 11.24 -6.10 44.00
C SER A 357 12.07 -6.24 42.72
N ILE A 358 13.28 -5.69 42.74
CA ILE A 358 14.25 -5.77 41.64
C ILE A 358 15.52 -6.45 42.15
N ASP A 359 16.17 -7.23 41.28
CA ASP A 359 17.45 -7.89 41.53
C ASP A 359 17.41 -8.82 42.75
N GLN A 360 16.38 -9.68 42.81
CA GLN A 360 16.21 -10.68 43.87
C GLN A 360 16.16 -10.06 45.29
N GLY A 361 15.39 -8.98 45.48
CA GLY A 361 15.24 -8.36 46.80
C GLY A 361 16.14 -7.16 47.07
N LYS A 362 17.20 -6.93 46.28
CA LYS A 362 18.16 -5.84 46.54
C LYS A 362 17.51 -4.46 46.55
N LYS A 363 16.47 -4.27 45.73
CA LYS A 363 15.64 -3.07 45.76
C LYS A 363 14.19 -3.48 45.94
N PHE A 364 13.47 -2.77 46.79
CA PHE A 364 12.06 -3.00 47.06
C PHE A 364 11.31 -1.67 47.06
N LEU A 365 10.14 -1.65 46.42
CA LEU A 365 9.25 -0.50 46.36
C LEU A 365 7.84 -0.95 46.73
N PRO A 366 7.30 -0.54 47.89
CA PRO A 366 5.98 -0.98 48.32
C PRO A 366 4.87 -0.38 47.44
N TRP A 367 3.75 -1.08 47.28
CA TRP A 367 2.68 -0.67 46.34
C TRP A 367 2.17 0.75 46.58
N HIS A 368 2.08 1.20 47.83
CA HIS A 368 1.63 2.56 48.14
C HIS A 368 2.56 3.64 47.58
N GLU A 369 3.83 3.32 47.33
CA GLU A 369 4.82 4.20 46.68
C GLU A 369 4.93 3.98 45.17
N VAL A 370 4.43 2.87 44.61
CA VAL A 370 4.45 2.63 43.17
C VAL A 370 3.47 3.59 42.49
N LYS A 371 3.98 4.38 41.54
CA LYS A 371 3.18 5.28 40.71
C LYS A 371 2.60 4.56 39.49
N ARG A 372 3.45 3.76 38.82
CA ARG A 372 3.09 3.00 37.61
C ARG A 372 4.16 1.97 37.29
N ILE A 373 3.77 0.89 36.64
CA ILE A 373 4.67 -0.03 35.92
C ILE A 373 4.26 0.06 34.46
N ARG A 374 5.20 0.41 33.57
CA ARG A 374 4.94 0.54 32.14
C ARG A 374 6.03 -0.17 31.35
N ILE A 375 5.70 -0.51 30.12
CA ILE A 375 6.67 -0.98 29.14
C ILE A 375 6.69 0.08 28.06
N GLU A 376 7.84 0.75 27.93
CA GLU A 376 8.01 1.91 27.09
C GLU A 376 9.17 1.65 26.12
N ALA A 377 9.06 2.16 24.89
CA ALA A 377 10.16 2.14 23.94
C ALA A 377 11.15 3.27 24.30
N PHE A 378 12.43 2.94 24.43
CA PHE A 378 13.51 3.89 24.72
C PHE A 378 14.67 3.72 23.74
N ILE A 379 15.60 4.68 23.69
CA ILE A 379 16.84 4.57 22.90
C ILE A 379 17.59 3.30 23.35
N GLY A 380 17.57 2.27 22.52
CA GLY A 380 18.10 0.94 22.85
C GLY A 380 17.07 -0.14 23.20
N GLY A 381 15.79 0.03 22.82
CA GLY A 381 14.77 -1.03 22.86
C GLY A 381 13.62 -0.79 23.84
N GLU A 382 12.70 -1.76 23.92
CA GLU A 382 11.64 -1.77 24.94
C GLU A 382 12.23 -2.04 26.34
N GLN A 383 11.72 -1.31 27.35
CA GLN A 383 12.19 -1.40 28.73
C GLN A 383 11.00 -1.44 29.69
N VAL A 384 11.12 -2.19 30.78
CA VAL A 384 10.17 -2.14 31.90
C VAL A 384 10.57 -0.97 32.79
N VAL A 385 9.68 0.02 32.88
CA VAL A 385 9.86 1.24 33.67
C VAL A 385 8.96 1.19 34.89
N VAL A 386 9.57 1.20 36.07
CA VAL A 386 8.87 1.28 37.36
C VAL A 386 9.00 2.72 37.87
N GLY A 387 7.87 3.40 38.05
CA GLY A 387 7.81 4.76 38.58
C GLY A 387 7.43 4.80 40.07
N LYS A 388 8.04 5.71 40.83
CA LYS A 388 7.73 5.98 42.24
C LYS A 388 6.90 7.26 42.40
N LYS A 389 5.95 7.31 43.34
CA LYS A 389 5.14 8.50 43.63
C LYS A 389 6.03 9.63 44.14
N GLY A 390 5.74 10.87 43.71
CA GLY A 390 6.55 12.05 44.04
C GLY A 390 7.85 12.19 43.23
N TRP A 391 8.20 11.22 42.38
CA TRP A 391 9.40 11.29 41.53
C TRP A 391 9.04 11.69 40.10
N ILE A 392 9.87 12.57 39.52
CA ILE A 392 9.76 13.02 38.11
C ILE A 392 10.39 11.97 37.18
N ILE A 393 11.47 11.32 37.63
CA ILE A 393 12.17 10.26 36.92
C ILE A 393 11.66 8.86 37.32
N SER A 394 11.92 7.87 36.48
CA SER A 394 11.69 6.46 36.79
C SER A 394 12.51 6.02 38.01
N TRP A 395 11.92 5.20 38.88
CA TRP A 395 12.63 4.59 40.01
C TRP A 395 13.58 3.49 39.55
N GLN A 396 13.14 2.69 38.58
CA GLN A 396 13.99 1.69 37.93
C GLN A 396 13.57 1.52 36.47
N VAL A 397 14.58 1.28 35.63
CA VAL A 397 14.45 0.92 34.22
C VAL A 397 15.15 -0.43 34.03
N LEU A 398 14.47 -1.40 33.42
CA LEU A 398 15.00 -2.73 33.16
C LEU A 398 14.99 -3.00 31.67
N PRO A 399 16.12 -3.38 31.06
CA PRO A 399 16.15 -3.89 29.70
C PRO A 399 15.20 -5.08 29.53
N MET A 400 14.49 -5.18 28.39
CA MET A 400 13.63 -6.34 28.14
C MET A 400 14.36 -7.69 28.20
N ALA A 401 15.66 -7.72 27.84
CA ALA A 401 16.50 -8.91 27.90
C ALA A 401 16.63 -9.50 29.32
N ASP A 402 16.36 -8.69 30.35
CA ASP A 402 16.43 -9.09 31.75
C ASP A 402 15.11 -9.62 32.31
N ILE A 403 14.05 -9.63 31.49
CA ILE A 403 12.69 -9.94 31.90
C ILE A 403 12.26 -11.26 31.27
N SER A 404 12.03 -12.26 32.12
CA SER A 404 11.46 -13.54 31.71
C SER A 404 9.97 -13.38 31.46
N ASN A 405 9.45 -14.02 30.41
CA ASN A 405 8.01 -14.03 30.07
C ASN A 405 7.40 -12.61 30.03
N ILE A 406 8.04 -11.70 29.30
CA ILE A 406 7.61 -10.30 29.18
C ILE A 406 6.12 -10.14 28.82
N ASP A 407 5.58 -11.00 27.97
CA ASP A 407 4.18 -10.89 27.55
C ASP A 407 3.22 -11.30 28.67
N LEU A 408 3.60 -12.27 29.50
CA LEU A 408 2.87 -12.63 30.71
C LEU A 408 2.94 -11.50 31.76
N LEU A 409 4.12 -10.86 31.91
CA LEU A 409 4.26 -9.66 32.74
C LEU A 409 3.36 -8.51 32.24
N LYS A 410 3.33 -8.25 30.92
CA LYS A 410 2.47 -7.26 30.27
C LYS A 410 1.00 -7.52 30.63
N ALA A 411 0.53 -8.74 30.41
CA ALA A 411 -0.85 -9.13 30.69
C ALA A 411 -1.20 -9.01 32.18
N PHE A 412 -0.30 -9.46 33.06
CA PHE A 412 -0.48 -9.39 34.51
C PHE A 412 -0.53 -7.94 35.02
N VAL A 413 0.39 -7.08 34.59
CA VAL A 413 0.39 -5.64 34.93
C VAL A 413 -0.86 -4.94 34.43
N ALA A 414 -1.33 -5.26 33.22
CA ALA A 414 -2.58 -4.70 32.69
C ALA A 414 -3.79 -5.07 33.57
N ARG A 415 -3.88 -6.33 34.03
CA ARG A 415 -4.94 -6.77 34.95
C ARG A 415 -4.88 -6.06 36.31
N MET A 416 -3.69 -5.88 36.89
CA MET A 416 -3.54 -5.09 38.12
C MET A 416 -4.02 -3.64 37.93
N GLN A 417 -3.67 -3.00 36.81
CA GLN A 417 -4.05 -1.62 36.51
C GLN A 417 -5.55 -1.44 36.25
N SER A 418 -6.23 -2.48 35.76
CA SER A 418 -7.68 -2.48 35.58
C SER A 418 -8.49 -2.61 36.89
N GLY A 419 -7.83 -2.82 38.04
CA GLY A 419 -8.49 -3.02 39.33
C GLY A 419 -9.08 -4.43 39.52
N ILE A 420 -8.84 -5.35 38.59
CA ILE A 420 -9.37 -6.73 38.65
C ILE A 420 -8.62 -7.57 39.71
N ILE A 421 -7.40 -7.20 40.09
CA ILE A 421 -6.53 -7.96 41.02
C ILE A 421 -6.37 -7.25 42.39
N VAL A 422 -7.13 -6.18 42.66
CA VAL A 422 -7.02 -5.42 43.92
C VAL A 422 -7.96 -5.94 44.99
#